data_AF-A0AAJ1RVC3-F1
#
_entry.id   AF-A0AAJ1RVC3-F1
#
_cell.length_a   1.000
_cell.length_b   1.000
_cell.length_c   1.000
_cell.angle_alpha   90.00
_cell.angle_beta   90.00
_cell.angle_gamma   90.00
#
_symmetry.space_group_name_H-M   'P 1'
#
loop_
_entity.id
_entity.type
_entity.pdbx_description
1 polymer ?
#
loop_
_entity_poly.entity_id
_entity_poly.type
_entity_poly.pdbx_seq_one_letter_code
_entity_poly.pdbx_strand_id
1 'polypeptide(L)'
;YCVRDTVLPLDILDRLQSVARKEALASVSLTTVETASSGTTSQWLDSLAIRLADRRNVSVPTTNSGPRRRNQIAGGYVHEVDAGLEPWVVVLDFKSMYPSIMIANNICFTTLLRDGSVDDSHSVSPTTETRYLSKEDRLGLVPQLLEQLMQSREVHKAALSVARESGDEAEAFLQDQLQYAVKILMNSFYGVFASSFYRFTHPDLGASITEWARHNIRGIIAHVEKRGHEVVYSDTDSIFVKAPVDKESPINKPPEDSPVHADWERAKAETLRFGESLASEFTKEGAELELETALSAFFSHGAKKRYVGRVVWPREEMLIRGYEVRRTDSFALLTRTMTEMFEMILDGEEWAAVEMTKSVIDDVKARRVDAADLVISRSCKGTLRRDGTVDFSKVYDNPNGLPYVRAAKKRIERDLPFTPGMKVGYVVTSAKNSPMDVEPWLVDEIGEDPPRYDPDYYARRLATALGRITEAFGWGRTELMSGSRQQTLFDF
;
A
#
# COMPACT_ATOMS: atom_id res chain seq x y z
N TYR A 1 -0.67 19.09 -31.76
CA TYR A 1 -0.19 19.13 -30.37
C TYR A 1 -1.30 19.62 -29.43
N CYS A 2 -1.70 20.90 -29.47
CA CYS A 2 -2.74 21.43 -28.55
C CYS A 2 -4.09 20.68 -28.53
N VAL A 3 -4.60 20.22 -29.68
CA VAL A 3 -5.84 19.40 -29.71
C VAL A 3 -5.68 18.10 -28.91
N ARG A 4 -4.50 17.47 -29.02
CA ARG A 4 -4.19 16.25 -28.27
C ARG A 4 -4.12 16.55 -26.77
N ASP A 5 -3.51 17.67 -26.37
CA ASP A 5 -3.45 18.10 -24.97
C ASP A 5 -4.82 18.47 -24.39
N THR A 6 -5.81 18.82 -25.22
CA THR A 6 -7.19 19.03 -24.76
C THR A 6 -8.02 17.75 -24.68
N VAL A 7 -7.72 16.75 -25.52
CA VAL A 7 -8.43 15.47 -25.54
C VAL A 7 -7.90 14.52 -24.47
N LEU A 8 -6.59 14.46 -24.28
CA LEU A 8 -5.95 13.54 -23.32
C LEU A 8 -6.49 13.65 -21.89
N PRO A 9 -6.73 14.85 -21.32
CA PRO A 9 -7.33 14.96 -19.99
C PRO A 9 -8.73 14.36 -19.91
N LEU A 10 -9.54 14.48 -20.97
CA LEU A 10 -10.88 13.86 -21.03
C LEU A 10 -10.75 12.34 -21.09
N ASP A 11 -9.89 11.81 -21.97
CA ASP A 11 -9.63 10.37 -22.06
C ASP A 11 -9.14 9.78 -20.72
N ILE A 12 -8.27 10.52 -20.01
CA ILE A 12 -7.78 10.13 -18.68
C ILE A 12 -8.92 10.14 -17.66
N LEU A 13 -9.74 11.20 -17.63
CA LEU A 13 -10.86 11.31 -16.70
C LEU A 13 -11.88 10.18 -16.90
N ASP A 14 -12.19 9.85 -18.15
CA ASP A 14 -13.10 8.78 -18.53
C ASP A 14 -12.51 7.42 -18.16
N ARG A 15 -11.23 7.19 -18.48
CA ARG A 15 -10.55 5.93 -18.15
C ARG A 15 -10.44 5.70 -16.64
N LEU A 16 -10.23 6.77 -15.86
CA LEU A 16 -10.21 6.73 -14.40
C LEU A 16 -11.62 6.70 -13.79
N GLN A 17 -12.66 6.94 -14.59
CA GLN A 17 -14.05 7.10 -14.17
C GLN A 17 -14.21 8.14 -13.05
N SER A 18 -13.37 9.18 -13.07
CA SER A 18 -13.19 10.05 -11.90
C SER A 18 -14.46 10.82 -11.55
N VAL A 19 -15.23 11.27 -12.55
CA VAL A 19 -16.47 12.03 -12.32
C VAL A 19 -17.54 11.12 -11.72
N ALA A 20 -17.86 10.02 -12.39
CA ALA A 20 -18.89 9.09 -11.95
C ALA A 20 -18.62 8.52 -10.54
N ARG A 21 -17.35 8.22 -10.21
CA ARG A 21 -16.96 7.79 -8.85
C ARG A 21 -17.23 8.87 -7.79
N LYS A 22 -17.02 10.14 -8.13
CA LYS A 22 -17.29 11.26 -7.21
C LYS A 22 -18.78 11.54 -7.06
N GLU A 23 -19.56 11.39 -8.12
CA GLU A 23 -21.03 11.47 -8.06
C GLU A 23 -21.62 10.34 -7.20
N ALA A 24 -21.15 9.10 -7.42
CA ALA A 24 -21.54 7.96 -6.59
C ALA A 24 -21.15 8.18 -5.12
N LEU A 25 -19.94 8.70 -4.85
CA LEU A 25 -19.51 9.05 -3.49
C LEU A 25 -20.39 10.13 -2.86
N ALA A 26 -20.79 11.15 -3.61
CA ALA A 26 -21.72 12.19 -3.14
C ALA A 26 -23.08 11.58 -2.77
N SER A 27 -23.60 10.70 -3.61
CA SER A 27 -24.86 9.97 -3.38
C SER A 27 -24.79 9.13 -2.10
N VAL A 28 -23.79 8.25 -1.97
CA VAL A 28 -23.67 7.33 -0.82
C VAL A 28 -23.34 8.07 0.49
N SER A 29 -22.53 9.13 0.43
CA SER A 29 -22.20 9.95 1.62
C SER A 29 -23.27 11.01 1.96
N LEU A 30 -24.30 11.16 1.14
CA LEU A 30 -25.35 12.19 1.28
C LEU A 30 -24.77 13.62 1.33
N THR A 31 -23.79 13.89 0.45
CA THR A 31 -23.13 15.19 0.29
C THR A 31 -23.28 15.74 -1.13
N THR A 32 -22.82 16.97 -1.36
CA THR A 32 -22.77 17.53 -2.72
C THR A 32 -21.59 16.96 -3.50
N VAL A 33 -21.67 16.95 -4.83
CA VAL A 33 -20.56 16.54 -5.71
C VAL A 33 -19.30 17.38 -5.44
N GLU A 34 -19.47 18.67 -5.13
CA GLU A 34 -18.38 19.54 -4.70
C GLU A 34 -17.69 18.99 -3.44
N THR A 35 -18.46 18.66 -2.39
CA THR A 35 -17.92 18.11 -1.14
C THR A 35 -17.26 16.74 -1.35
N ALA A 36 -17.86 15.87 -2.17
CA ALA A 36 -17.26 14.57 -2.51
C ALA A 36 -15.94 14.72 -3.27
N SER A 37 -15.81 15.78 -4.10
CA SER A 37 -14.66 16.01 -4.96
C SER A 37 -13.50 16.71 -4.25
N SER A 38 -13.78 17.81 -3.55
CA SER A 38 -12.77 18.67 -2.92
C SER A 38 -12.64 18.48 -1.41
N GLY A 39 -13.62 17.83 -0.79
CA GLY A 39 -13.67 17.62 0.65
C GLY A 39 -12.76 16.49 1.15
N THR A 40 -12.64 16.40 2.47
CA THR A 40 -11.90 15.34 3.14
C THR A 40 -12.79 14.15 3.45
N THR A 41 -12.16 12.98 3.61
CA THR A 41 -12.86 11.75 4.02
C THR A 41 -13.69 11.93 5.30
N SER A 42 -13.23 12.75 6.24
CA SER A 42 -13.99 13.04 7.46
C SER A 42 -15.29 13.80 7.20
N GLN A 43 -15.36 14.65 6.17
CA GLN A 43 -16.60 15.36 5.84
C GLN A 43 -17.66 14.40 5.29
N TRP A 44 -17.24 13.40 4.49
CA TRP A 44 -18.13 12.37 3.98
C TRP A 44 -18.71 11.52 5.13
N LEU A 45 -17.87 11.17 6.11
CA LEU A 45 -18.32 10.40 7.28
C LEU A 45 -19.13 11.24 8.28
N ASP A 46 -18.80 12.52 8.48
CA ASP A 46 -19.57 13.44 9.31
C ASP A 46 -21.03 13.53 8.82
N SER A 47 -21.24 13.60 7.49
CA SER A 47 -22.59 13.61 6.90
C SER A 47 -23.42 12.40 7.35
N LEU A 48 -22.83 11.20 7.32
CA LEU A 48 -23.52 9.98 7.73
C LEU A 48 -23.71 9.91 9.26
N ALA A 49 -22.64 10.14 10.02
CA ALA A 49 -22.62 10.02 11.47
C ALA A 49 -23.54 11.04 12.16
N ILE A 50 -23.51 12.31 11.73
CA ILE A 50 -24.32 13.37 12.34
C ILE A 50 -25.80 13.17 12.02
N ARG A 51 -26.14 12.78 10.79
CA ARG A 51 -27.55 12.48 10.43
C ARG A 51 -28.10 11.31 11.23
N LEU A 52 -27.31 10.26 11.44
CA LEU A 52 -27.76 9.14 12.28
C LEU A 52 -27.85 9.54 13.75
N ALA A 53 -26.89 10.30 14.26
CA ALA A 53 -26.90 10.80 15.63
C ALA A 53 -28.15 11.65 15.90
N ASP A 54 -28.50 12.57 15.00
CA ASP A 54 -29.72 13.39 15.05
C ASP A 54 -30.98 12.53 15.11
N ARG A 55 -31.15 11.57 14.18
CA ARG A 55 -32.28 10.62 14.19
C ARG A 55 -32.38 9.76 15.45
N ARG A 56 -31.26 9.55 16.14
CA ARG A 56 -31.16 8.77 17.37
C ARG A 56 -31.16 9.62 18.65
N ASN A 57 -31.38 10.94 18.53
CA ASN A 57 -31.32 11.88 19.64
C ASN A 57 -29.98 11.81 20.42
N VAL A 58 -28.87 11.64 19.70
CA VAL A 58 -27.52 11.62 20.26
C VAL A 58 -26.82 12.94 19.95
N SER A 59 -26.42 13.65 21.00
CA SER A 59 -25.64 14.89 20.87
C SER A 59 -24.27 14.63 20.27
N VAL A 60 -23.83 15.51 19.38
CA VAL A 60 -22.52 15.44 18.72
C VAL A 60 -21.58 16.54 19.21
N PRO A 61 -20.25 16.31 19.28
CA PRO A 61 -19.30 17.35 19.60
C PRO A 61 -19.33 18.49 18.57
N THR A 62 -19.35 19.72 19.06
CA THR A 62 -19.22 20.94 18.22
C THR A 62 -17.77 21.19 17.77
N THR A 63 -16.82 20.42 18.30
CA THR A 63 -15.41 20.50 17.91
C THR A 63 -15.19 19.90 16.52
N ASN A 64 -14.26 20.49 15.76
CA ASN A 64 -13.83 19.96 14.47
C ASN A 64 -12.58 19.07 14.58
N SER A 65 -12.11 18.80 15.81
CA SER A 65 -10.96 17.92 16.08
C SER A 65 -11.10 17.18 17.40
N GLY A 66 -10.46 16.02 17.49
CA GLY A 66 -10.27 15.28 18.74
C GLY A 66 -9.11 15.80 19.60
N PRO A 67 -8.70 15.07 20.65
CA PRO A 67 -7.63 15.46 21.56
C PRO A 67 -6.28 15.65 20.84
N ARG A 68 -5.56 16.75 21.13
CA ARG A 68 -4.34 17.18 20.42
C ARG A 68 -3.06 16.37 20.72
N ARG A 69 -3.02 15.60 21.81
CA ARG A 69 -1.84 14.81 22.20
C ARG A 69 -2.23 13.36 22.40
N ARG A 70 -1.42 12.45 21.85
CA ARG A 70 -1.59 11.01 22.02
C ARG A 70 -0.30 10.26 21.78
N ASN A 71 -0.17 9.15 22.50
CA ASN A 71 0.81 8.12 22.22
C ASN A 71 0.42 7.42 20.90
N GLN A 72 1.43 6.93 20.18
CA GLN A 72 1.23 6.23 18.92
C GLN A 72 0.44 4.93 19.17
N ILE A 73 -0.67 4.73 18.45
CA ILE A 73 -1.45 3.50 18.51
C ILE A 73 -0.64 2.40 17.83
N ALA A 74 -0.54 1.22 18.45
CA ALA A 74 0.11 0.07 17.84
C ALA A 74 -0.63 -0.34 16.55
N GLY A 75 0.10 -0.52 15.46
CA GLY A 75 -0.47 -0.89 14.16
C GLY A 75 -0.91 -2.35 14.05
N GLY A 76 -1.14 -2.80 12.82
CA GLY A 76 -1.44 -4.20 12.49
C GLY A 76 -0.35 -5.18 12.93
N TYR A 77 -0.72 -6.46 13.04
CA TYR A 77 0.25 -7.53 13.26
C TYR A 77 1.04 -7.79 11.98
N VAL A 78 2.34 -8.06 12.11
CA VAL A 78 3.14 -8.59 11.01
C VAL A 78 3.80 -9.85 11.56
N HIS A 79 3.53 -10.98 10.91
CA HIS A 79 4.22 -12.23 11.20
C HIS A 79 5.53 -12.23 10.42
N GLU A 80 6.65 -12.37 11.12
CA GLU A 80 7.98 -12.39 10.52
C GLU A 80 8.41 -13.84 10.37
N VAL A 81 8.90 -14.18 9.19
CA VAL A 81 9.65 -15.41 8.92
C VAL A 81 11.07 -15.06 8.51
N ASP A 82 11.94 -16.05 8.58
CA ASP A 82 13.31 -15.92 8.07
C ASP A 82 13.32 -15.58 6.57
N ALA A 83 14.41 -14.95 6.13
CA ALA A 83 14.57 -14.62 4.74
C ALA A 83 14.60 -15.90 3.89
N GLY A 84 13.84 -15.92 2.79
CA GLY A 84 13.72 -17.14 2.00
C GLY A 84 12.80 -17.00 0.79
N LEU A 85 12.99 -17.93 -0.15
CA LEU A 85 12.11 -18.18 -1.27
C LEU A 85 11.17 -19.34 -0.90
N GLU A 86 9.87 -19.08 -0.96
CA GLU A 86 8.83 -20.05 -0.68
C GLU A 86 8.03 -20.35 -1.95
N PRO A 87 7.93 -21.63 -2.36
CA PRO A 87 7.13 -22.02 -3.50
C PRO A 87 5.65 -22.09 -3.14
N TRP A 88 4.79 -21.79 -4.11
CA TRP A 88 3.36 -22.07 -4.08
C TRP A 88 2.66 -21.59 -2.80
N VAL A 89 2.45 -20.28 -2.71
CA VAL A 89 1.87 -19.61 -1.55
C VAL A 89 0.49 -19.05 -1.89
N VAL A 90 -0.50 -19.32 -1.04
CA VAL A 90 -1.80 -18.65 -1.10
C VAL A 90 -1.79 -17.43 -0.21
N VAL A 91 -2.38 -16.34 -0.69
CA VAL A 91 -2.62 -15.11 0.07
C VAL A 91 -4.10 -15.02 0.36
N LEU A 92 -4.47 -15.12 1.63
CA LEU A 92 -5.83 -14.91 2.09
C LEU A 92 -5.92 -13.54 2.76
N ASP A 93 -6.95 -12.77 2.41
CA ASP A 93 -7.21 -11.43 2.94
C ASP A 93 -8.57 -11.37 3.62
N PHE A 94 -8.68 -10.59 4.70
CA PHE A 94 -9.94 -10.36 5.36
C PHE A 94 -10.76 -9.29 4.64
N LYS A 95 -11.98 -9.65 4.24
CA LYS A 95 -12.91 -8.69 3.68
C LYS A 95 -13.34 -7.66 4.73
N SER A 96 -12.87 -6.42 4.54
CA SER A 96 -13.24 -5.29 5.40
C SER A 96 -13.01 -5.56 6.90
N MET A 97 -11.83 -6.11 7.25
CA MET A 97 -11.50 -6.55 8.61
C MET A 97 -11.86 -5.54 9.71
N TYR A 98 -11.44 -4.28 9.57
CA TYR A 98 -11.69 -3.26 10.60
C TYR A 98 -13.17 -2.92 10.75
N PRO A 99 -13.94 -2.62 9.68
CA PRO A 99 -15.39 -2.53 9.77
C PRO A 99 -16.05 -3.71 10.48
N SER A 100 -15.67 -4.94 10.12
CA SER A 100 -16.25 -6.16 10.70
C SER A 100 -15.92 -6.29 12.20
N ILE A 101 -14.70 -5.96 12.62
CA ILE A 101 -14.30 -5.89 14.04
C ILE A 101 -15.14 -4.86 14.81
N MET A 102 -15.36 -3.68 14.22
CA MET A 102 -16.15 -2.62 14.86
C MET A 102 -17.60 -3.07 15.05
N ILE A 103 -18.17 -3.73 14.05
CA ILE A 103 -19.52 -4.31 14.11
C ILE A 103 -19.59 -5.42 15.17
N ALA A 104 -18.72 -6.43 15.08
CA ALA A 104 -18.76 -7.61 15.94
C ALA A 104 -18.65 -7.22 17.43
N ASN A 105 -17.74 -6.30 17.75
CA ASN A 105 -17.42 -5.90 19.11
C ASN A 105 -18.13 -4.62 19.58
N ASN A 106 -19.11 -4.12 18.80
CA ASN A 106 -19.88 -2.91 19.07
C ASN A 106 -19.01 -1.68 19.39
N ILE A 107 -17.85 -1.53 18.73
CA ILE A 107 -16.87 -0.49 19.02
C ILE A 107 -17.37 0.86 18.51
N CYS A 108 -17.78 1.75 19.43
CA CYS A 108 -18.27 3.07 19.10
C CYS A 108 -18.04 4.07 20.26
N PHE A 109 -17.95 5.35 19.94
CA PHE A 109 -17.90 6.41 20.95
C PHE A 109 -19.18 6.47 21.81
N THR A 110 -20.32 5.98 21.30
CA THR A 110 -21.59 5.94 22.04
C THR A 110 -21.76 4.72 22.93
N THR A 111 -20.88 3.72 22.79
CA THR A 111 -20.91 2.45 23.54
C THR A 111 -19.68 2.30 24.44
N LEU A 112 -18.64 3.12 24.24
CA LEU A 112 -17.45 3.17 25.09
C LEU A 112 -17.81 3.51 26.54
N LEU A 113 -17.45 2.63 27.46
CA LEU A 113 -17.61 2.81 28.89
C LEU A 113 -16.43 3.60 29.49
N ARG A 114 -16.73 4.53 30.40
CA ARG A 114 -15.75 5.42 31.03
C ARG A 114 -15.83 5.45 32.56
N ASP A 115 -16.86 4.84 33.12
CA ASP A 115 -17.16 4.80 34.54
C ASP A 115 -16.57 3.57 35.25
N GLY A 116 -15.92 2.68 34.49
CA GLY A 116 -15.35 1.43 35.02
C GLY A 116 -16.39 0.35 35.29
N SER A 117 -17.62 0.49 34.78
CA SER A 117 -18.65 -0.55 34.88
C SER A 117 -18.18 -1.88 34.29
N VAL A 118 -18.46 -2.96 35.01
CA VAL A 118 -18.14 -4.33 34.63
C VAL A 118 -19.44 -5.11 34.55
N ASP A 119 -19.68 -5.68 33.38
CA ASP A 119 -20.79 -6.59 33.10
C ASP A 119 -20.25 -7.66 32.13
N ASP A 120 -20.72 -8.89 32.27
CA ASP A 120 -20.27 -10.02 31.45
C ASP A 120 -20.75 -9.92 29.99
N SER A 121 -21.79 -9.14 29.73
CA SER A 121 -22.29 -8.84 28.37
C SER A 121 -21.45 -7.80 27.63
N HIS A 122 -20.57 -7.07 28.33
CA HIS A 122 -19.73 -6.06 27.71
C HIS A 122 -18.68 -6.68 26.80
N SER A 123 -18.48 -6.06 25.64
CA SER A 123 -17.33 -6.36 24.77
C SER A 123 -16.07 -5.77 25.38
N VAL A 124 -14.99 -6.54 25.45
CA VAL A 124 -13.73 -6.17 26.12
C VAL A 124 -12.56 -6.30 25.14
N SER A 125 -11.75 -5.25 25.01
CA SER A 125 -10.58 -5.30 24.13
C SER A 125 -9.51 -6.26 24.67
N PRO A 126 -8.80 -7.02 23.80
CA PRO A 126 -7.90 -8.08 24.23
C PRO A 126 -6.67 -7.65 25.06
N THR A 127 -6.24 -6.38 24.99
CA THR A 127 -5.01 -5.93 25.65
C THR A 127 -5.23 -4.76 26.59
N THR A 128 -5.97 -3.72 26.17
CA THR A 128 -6.26 -2.57 27.03
C THR A 128 -7.46 -2.76 27.94
N GLU A 129 -8.17 -3.89 27.84
CA GLU A 129 -9.40 -4.19 28.59
C GLU A 129 -10.47 -3.08 28.49
N THR A 130 -10.45 -2.33 27.39
CA THR A 130 -11.42 -1.29 27.11
C THR A 130 -12.79 -1.91 26.88
N ARG A 131 -13.81 -1.39 27.56
CA ARG A 131 -15.15 -1.97 27.56
C ARG A 131 -16.13 -1.18 26.70
N TYR A 132 -16.99 -1.92 26.02
CA TYR A 132 -18.09 -1.40 25.22
C TYR A 132 -19.39 -2.07 25.65
N LEU A 133 -20.47 -1.30 25.72
CA LEU A 133 -21.82 -1.81 25.96
C LEU A 133 -22.18 -2.93 24.97
N SER A 134 -22.99 -3.88 25.44
CA SER A 134 -23.55 -4.93 24.60
C SER A 134 -24.43 -4.34 23.48
N LYS A 135 -24.66 -5.10 22.41
CA LYS A 135 -25.53 -4.66 21.30
C LYS A 135 -26.98 -4.55 21.76
N GLU A 136 -27.35 -5.41 22.70
CA GLU A 136 -28.65 -5.53 23.34
C GLU A 136 -28.97 -4.28 24.15
N ASP A 137 -28.00 -3.75 24.91
CA ASP A 137 -28.16 -2.51 25.68
C ASP A 137 -28.21 -1.29 24.76
N ARG A 138 -27.26 -1.22 23.82
CA ARG A 138 -27.17 -0.12 22.87
C ARG A 138 -26.34 -0.49 21.64
N LEU A 139 -27.00 -0.57 20.49
CA LEU A 139 -26.28 -0.60 19.21
C LEU A 139 -25.55 0.73 18.96
N GLY A 140 -24.23 0.67 18.79
CA GLY A 140 -23.41 1.83 18.51
C GLY A 140 -23.73 2.46 17.16
N LEU A 141 -23.60 3.79 17.06
CA LEU A 141 -23.89 4.51 15.81
C LEU A 141 -22.99 4.06 14.65
N VAL A 142 -21.71 3.81 14.93
CA VAL A 142 -20.74 3.41 13.90
C VAL A 142 -20.96 1.96 13.45
N PRO A 143 -21.08 0.96 14.36
CA PRO A 143 -21.54 -0.38 14.00
C PRO A 143 -22.79 -0.37 13.13
N GLN A 144 -23.82 0.39 13.51
CA GLN A 144 -25.06 0.49 12.74
C GLN A 144 -24.82 1.05 11.32
N LEU A 145 -24.04 2.13 11.18
CA LEU A 145 -23.73 2.69 9.85
C LEU A 145 -22.96 1.71 8.99
N LEU A 146 -22.00 0.99 9.57
CA LEU A 146 -21.21 0.01 8.84
C LEU A 146 -22.08 -1.18 8.40
N GLU A 147 -22.99 -1.68 9.24
CA GLU A 147 -23.98 -2.70 8.85
C GLU A 147 -24.86 -2.23 7.69
N GLN A 148 -25.37 -0.99 7.75
CA GLN A 148 -26.17 -0.40 6.68
C GLN A 148 -25.38 -0.25 5.37
N LEU A 149 -24.12 0.17 5.44
CA LEU A 149 -23.24 0.27 4.28
C LEU A 149 -22.92 -1.11 3.71
N MET A 150 -22.63 -2.11 4.54
CA MET A 150 -22.40 -3.50 4.09
C MET A 150 -23.62 -4.05 3.34
N GLN A 151 -24.83 -3.88 3.90
CA GLN A 151 -26.08 -4.29 3.25
C GLN A 151 -26.30 -3.55 1.93
N SER A 152 -26.11 -2.23 1.91
CA SER A 152 -26.19 -1.42 0.68
C SER A 152 -25.19 -1.90 -0.37
N ARG A 153 -23.97 -2.26 0.03
CA ARG A 153 -22.95 -2.77 -0.89
C ARG A 153 -23.37 -4.07 -1.55
N GLU A 154 -23.93 -5.01 -0.78
CA GLU A 154 -24.38 -6.29 -1.34
C GLU A 154 -25.58 -6.10 -2.29
N VAL A 155 -26.48 -5.15 -2.01
CA VAL A 155 -27.54 -4.76 -2.96
C VAL A 155 -26.96 -4.27 -4.28
N HIS A 156 -25.99 -3.35 -4.25
CA HIS A 156 -25.36 -2.83 -5.46
C HIS A 156 -24.56 -3.90 -6.22
N LYS A 157 -23.90 -4.83 -5.51
CA LYS A 157 -23.22 -5.96 -6.15
C LYS A 157 -24.19 -6.94 -6.82
N ALA A 158 -25.33 -7.23 -6.19
CA ALA A 158 -26.35 -8.08 -6.78
C ALA A 158 -26.95 -7.42 -8.03
N ALA A 159 -27.29 -6.14 -7.95
CA ALA A 159 -27.78 -5.36 -9.10
C ALA A 159 -26.76 -5.29 -10.24
N LEU A 160 -25.47 -5.15 -9.91
CA LEU A 160 -24.38 -5.21 -10.89
C LEU A 160 -24.32 -6.55 -11.63
N SER A 161 -24.48 -7.68 -10.92
CA SER A 161 -24.50 -9.01 -11.55
C SER A 161 -25.66 -9.12 -12.53
N VAL A 162 -26.87 -8.75 -12.06
CA VAL A 162 -28.10 -8.78 -12.88
C VAL A 162 -27.95 -7.91 -14.12
N ALA A 163 -27.43 -6.69 -14.00
CA ALA A 163 -27.23 -5.78 -15.11
C ALA A 163 -26.21 -6.30 -16.14
N ARG A 164 -25.15 -6.96 -15.68
CA ARG A 164 -24.17 -7.61 -16.57
C ARG A 164 -24.77 -8.79 -17.31
N GLU A 165 -25.57 -9.60 -16.64
CA GLU A 165 -26.26 -10.75 -17.23
C GLU A 165 -27.33 -10.31 -18.24
N SER A 166 -28.02 -9.20 -18.00
CA SER A 166 -29.00 -8.62 -18.93
C SER A 166 -28.39 -7.81 -20.07
N GLY A 167 -27.08 -7.54 -20.03
CA GLY A 167 -26.40 -6.68 -21.01
C GLY A 167 -26.73 -5.18 -20.85
N ASP A 168 -27.28 -4.76 -19.72
CA ASP A 168 -27.53 -3.34 -19.42
C ASP A 168 -26.24 -2.67 -18.94
N GLU A 169 -25.46 -2.18 -19.90
CA GLU A 169 -24.16 -1.56 -19.63
C GLU A 169 -24.26 -0.30 -18.77
N ALA A 170 -25.34 0.48 -18.92
CA ALA A 170 -25.52 1.73 -18.19
C ALA A 170 -25.82 1.44 -16.71
N GLU A 171 -26.71 0.49 -16.43
CA GLU A 171 -27.00 0.06 -15.07
C GLU A 171 -25.79 -0.62 -14.43
N ALA A 172 -25.10 -1.49 -15.18
CA ALA A 172 -23.87 -2.13 -14.70
C ALA A 172 -22.80 -1.08 -14.33
N PHE A 173 -22.64 -0.04 -15.15
CA PHE A 173 -21.71 1.05 -14.85
C PHE A 173 -22.09 1.80 -13.56
N LEU A 174 -23.36 2.16 -13.40
CA LEU A 174 -23.87 2.87 -12.22
C LEU A 174 -23.67 2.04 -10.95
N GLN A 175 -24.07 0.77 -10.96
CA GLN A 175 -23.98 -0.11 -9.79
C GLN A 175 -22.53 -0.40 -9.40
N ASP A 176 -21.61 -0.46 -10.37
CA ASP A 176 -20.17 -0.55 -10.09
C ASP A 176 -19.64 0.70 -9.38
N GLN A 177 -20.07 1.90 -9.80
CA GLN A 177 -19.64 3.15 -9.13
C GLN A 177 -20.20 3.24 -7.70
N LEU A 178 -21.45 2.83 -7.49
CA LEU A 178 -22.09 2.84 -6.16
C LEU A 178 -21.43 1.84 -5.21
N GLN A 179 -21.23 0.58 -5.61
CA GLN A 179 -20.54 -0.39 -4.74
C GLN A 179 -19.10 0.05 -4.43
N TYR A 180 -18.42 0.69 -5.38
CA TYR A 180 -17.09 1.26 -5.18
C TYR A 180 -17.11 2.39 -4.14
N ALA A 181 -18.05 3.32 -4.25
CA ALA A 181 -18.22 4.41 -3.29
C ALA A 181 -18.50 3.90 -1.87
N VAL A 182 -19.38 2.89 -1.74
CA VAL A 182 -19.66 2.25 -0.45
C VAL A 182 -18.39 1.59 0.12
N LYS A 183 -17.62 0.86 -0.70
CA LYS A 183 -16.33 0.26 -0.28
C LYS A 183 -15.36 1.32 0.27
N ILE A 184 -15.23 2.45 -0.42
CA ILE A 184 -14.36 3.55 0.01
C ILE A 184 -14.80 4.10 1.36
N LEU A 185 -16.10 4.35 1.55
CA LEU A 185 -16.62 4.87 2.82
C LEU A 185 -16.41 3.87 3.97
N MET A 186 -16.72 2.59 3.77
CA MET A 186 -16.50 1.54 4.77
C MET A 186 -15.04 1.49 5.24
N ASN A 187 -14.09 1.39 4.30
CA ASN A 187 -12.66 1.32 4.63
C ASN A 187 -12.14 2.62 5.30
N SER A 188 -12.81 3.74 5.05
CA SER A 188 -12.46 5.04 5.62
C SER A 188 -12.85 5.20 7.09
N PHE A 189 -13.86 4.46 7.60
CA PHE A 189 -14.32 4.59 8.99
C PHE A 189 -13.19 4.39 9.98
N TYR A 190 -12.42 3.31 9.86
CA TYR A 190 -11.26 3.09 10.75
C TYR A 190 -10.28 4.26 10.70
N GLY A 191 -9.83 4.64 9.50
CA GLY A 191 -8.80 5.66 9.35
C GLY A 191 -9.22 7.00 9.97
N VAL A 192 -10.47 7.39 9.78
CA VAL A 192 -11.00 8.65 10.34
C VAL A 192 -11.26 8.54 11.85
N PHE A 193 -11.86 7.46 12.34
CA PHE A 193 -12.16 7.27 13.77
C PHE A 193 -10.92 6.95 14.63
N ALA A 194 -9.81 6.55 14.01
CA ALA A 194 -8.51 6.45 14.66
C ALA A 194 -7.73 7.78 14.62
N SER A 195 -8.15 8.75 13.80
CA SER A 195 -7.41 9.99 13.58
C SER A 195 -7.73 11.09 14.59
N SER A 196 -6.69 11.78 15.08
CA SER A 196 -6.81 12.86 16.07
C SER A 196 -7.57 14.10 15.56
N PHE A 197 -7.63 14.31 14.23
CA PHE A 197 -8.35 15.43 13.65
C PHE A 197 -9.87 15.22 13.59
N TYR A 198 -10.39 14.04 13.94
CA TYR A 198 -11.82 13.76 13.81
C TYR A 198 -12.57 13.90 15.14
N ARG A 199 -13.79 14.44 15.07
CA ARG A 199 -14.57 14.86 16.26
C ARG A 199 -15.06 13.70 17.13
N PHE A 200 -15.32 12.53 16.53
CA PHE A 200 -15.84 11.35 17.24
C PHE A 200 -14.74 10.38 17.70
N THR A 201 -13.47 10.75 17.51
CA THR A 201 -12.33 9.89 17.84
C THR A 201 -12.07 9.85 19.34
N HIS A 202 -11.76 8.66 19.87
CA HIS A 202 -11.28 8.45 21.24
C HIS A 202 -10.04 7.54 21.28
N PRO A 203 -9.09 7.77 22.22
CA PRO A 203 -8.31 6.77 22.95
C PRO A 203 -8.25 5.36 22.38
N ASP A 204 -9.31 4.73 22.79
CA ASP A 204 -9.34 3.31 22.94
C ASP A 204 -10.08 2.71 21.76
N LEU A 205 -10.83 3.49 20.97
CA LEU A 205 -11.47 3.01 19.75
C LEU A 205 -10.42 2.47 18.77
N GLY A 206 -9.43 3.29 18.43
CA GLY A 206 -8.37 2.88 17.52
C GLY A 206 -7.50 1.75 18.09
N ALA A 207 -7.19 1.80 19.39
CA ALA A 207 -6.45 0.74 20.07
C ALA A 207 -7.21 -0.59 20.03
N SER A 208 -8.46 -0.64 20.51
CA SER A 208 -9.32 -1.83 20.53
C SER A 208 -9.49 -2.46 19.15
N ILE A 209 -9.69 -1.66 18.09
CA ILE A 209 -9.82 -2.18 16.73
C ILE A 209 -8.53 -2.91 16.33
N THR A 210 -7.37 -2.28 16.56
CA THR A 210 -6.08 -2.90 16.21
C THR A 210 -5.76 -4.10 17.11
N GLU A 211 -6.19 -4.11 18.36
CA GLU A 211 -6.01 -5.25 19.28
C GLU A 211 -6.80 -6.47 18.81
N TRP A 212 -8.08 -6.28 18.51
CA TRP A 212 -8.93 -7.33 17.95
C TRP A 212 -8.38 -7.86 16.62
N ALA A 213 -7.88 -6.98 15.75
CA ALA A 213 -7.24 -7.39 14.50
C ALA A 213 -6.02 -8.29 14.74
N ARG A 214 -5.11 -7.87 15.63
CA ARG A 214 -3.93 -8.67 16.00
C ARG A 214 -4.33 -9.99 16.66
N HIS A 215 -5.35 -9.97 17.52
CA HIS A 215 -5.85 -11.16 18.20
C HIS A 215 -6.42 -12.17 17.20
N ASN A 216 -7.27 -11.72 16.28
CA ASN A 216 -7.90 -12.57 15.27
C ASN A 216 -6.86 -13.19 14.33
N ILE A 217 -5.94 -12.38 13.78
CA ILE A 217 -4.87 -12.88 12.89
C ILE A 217 -4.01 -13.93 13.61
N ARG A 218 -3.58 -13.66 14.85
CA ARG A 218 -2.78 -14.64 15.61
C ARG A 218 -3.54 -15.94 15.89
N GLY A 219 -4.83 -15.84 16.18
CA GLY A 219 -5.69 -17.01 16.37
C GLY A 219 -5.81 -17.86 15.10
N ILE A 220 -5.93 -17.21 13.93
CA ILE A 220 -5.93 -17.90 12.64
C ILE A 220 -4.58 -18.57 12.39
N ILE A 221 -3.48 -17.84 12.50
CA ILE A 221 -2.12 -18.37 12.28
C ILE A 221 -1.89 -19.61 13.13
N ALA A 222 -2.17 -19.54 14.43
CA ALA A 222 -2.00 -20.68 15.33
C ALA A 222 -2.85 -21.90 14.93
N HIS A 223 -4.05 -21.68 14.37
CA HIS A 223 -4.96 -22.76 13.95
C HIS A 223 -4.58 -23.35 12.58
N VAL A 224 -4.00 -22.54 11.69
CA VAL A 224 -3.39 -22.98 10.42
C VAL A 224 -2.14 -23.82 10.70
N GLU A 225 -1.24 -23.34 11.56
CA GLU A 225 -0.03 -24.06 11.96
C GLU A 225 -0.34 -25.37 12.68
N LYS A 226 -1.39 -25.40 13.52
CA LYS A 226 -1.85 -26.62 14.18
C LYS A 226 -2.34 -27.69 13.19
N ARG A 227 -2.77 -27.32 11.99
CA ARG A 227 -3.11 -28.26 10.89
C ARG A 227 -1.89 -28.75 10.12
N GLY A 228 -0.69 -28.27 10.45
CA GLY A 228 0.54 -28.59 9.75
C GLY A 228 0.76 -27.76 8.48
N HIS A 229 0.03 -26.65 8.31
CA HIS A 229 0.27 -25.72 7.22
C HIS A 229 1.15 -24.57 7.69
N GLU A 230 2.20 -24.29 6.93
CA GLU A 230 3.20 -23.27 7.25
C GLU A 230 2.69 -21.87 6.85
N VAL A 231 2.64 -20.95 7.81
CA VAL A 231 2.37 -19.54 7.54
C VAL A 231 3.69 -18.84 7.26
N VAL A 232 3.92 -18.51 5.99
CA VAL A 232 5.19 -17.92 5.54
C VAL A 232 5.22 -16.41 5.66
N TYR A 233 4.09 -15.74 5.88
CA TYR A 233 4.06 -14.30 6.10
C TYR A 233 2.67 -13.84 6.58
N SER A 234 2.58 -12.66 7.19
CA SER A 234 1.30 -11.97 7.41
C SER A 234 1.52 -10.47 7.48
N ASP A 235 0.68 -9.68 6.82
CA ASP A 235 0.68 -8.22 6.92
C ASP A 235 -0.72 -7.71 7.23
N THR A 236 -0.91 -7.27 8.46
CA THR A 236 -2.09 -6.54 8.97
C THR A 236 -3.41 -7.33 8.95
N ASP A 237 -3.94 -7.59 7.77
CA ASP A 237 -5.22 -8.22 7.44
C ASP A 237 -5.09 -9.39 6.44
N SER A 238 -3.86 -9.74 6.07
CA SER A 238 -3.58 -10.87 5.17
C SER A 238 -2.70 -11.93 5.84
N ILE A 239 -2.89 -13.18 5.43
CA ILE A 239 -2.04 -14.32 5.79
C ILE A 239 -1.54 -15.02 4.53
N PHE A 240 -0.28 -15.42 4.54
CA PHE A 240 0.39 -16.09 3.44
C PHE A 240 0.70 -17.51 3.90
N VAL A 241 0.13 -18.50 3.22
CA VAL A 241 0.20 -19.89 3.63
C VAL A 241 0.80 -20.72 2.51
N LYS A 242 1.78 -21.53 2.83
CA LYS A 242 2.41 -22.45 1.88
C LYS A 242 1.42 -23.56 1.52
N ALA A 243 1.14 -23.69 0.23
CA ALA A 243 0.27 -24.74 -0.26
C ALA A 243 1.00 -26.09 -0.21
N PRO A 244 0.31 -27.18 0.15
CA PRO A 244 0.89 -28.52 0.24
C PRO A 244 1.00 -29.17 -1.15
N VAL A 245 1.76 -28.55 -2.05
CA VAL A 245 2.06 -29.08 -3.39
C VAL A 245 3.39 -29.82 -3.39
N ASP A 246 3.61 -30.66 -4.40
CA ASP A 246 4.88 -31.38 -4.58
C ASP A 246 6.05 -30.38 -4.68
N LYS A 247 7.13 -30.64 -3.94
CA LYS A 247 8.34 -29.82 -3.95
C LYS A 247 9.05 -29.80 -5.30
N GLU A 248 8.84 -30.83 -6.12
CA GLU A 248 9.38 -30.92 -7.48
C GLU A 248 8.52 -30.16 -8.50
N SER A 249 7.35 -29.63 -8.08
CA SER A 249 6.50 -28.84 -8.97
C SER A 249 7.24 -27.60 -9.47
N PRO A 250 7.24 -27.34 -10.78
CA PRO A 250 7.92 -26.18 -11.34
C PRO A 250 7.32 -24.90 -10.76
N ILE A 251 8.17 -23.96 -10.35
CA ILE A 251 7.75 -22.65 -9.83
C ILE A 251 7.61 -21.65 -10.99
N ASN A 252 8.51 -21.78 -11.97
CA ASN A 252 8.56 -20.96 -13.18
C ASN A 252 7.60 -21.55 -14.19
N LYS A 253 6.78 -20.70 -14.84
CA LYS A 253 5.84 -21.15 -15.86
C LYS A 253 6.63 -21.67 -17.07
N PRO A 254 6.59 -22.97 -17.38
CA PRO A 254 7.27 -23.51 -18.55
C PRO A 254 6.48 -23.17 -19.83
N PRO A 255 7.14 -23.22 -21.01
CA PRO A 255 6.46 -23.13 -22.30
C PRO A 255 5.29 -24.11 -22.42
N GLU A 256 4.22 -23.73 -23.11
CA GLU A 256 2.99 -24.54 -23.22
C GLU A 256 3.22 -25.92 -23.87
N ASP A 257 4.24 -26.04 -24.72
CA ASP A 257 4.65 -27.28 -25.39
C ASP A 257 5.57 -28.17 -24.55
N SER A 258 6.00 -27.70 -23.37
CA SER A 258 6.85 -28.47 -22.46
C SER A 258 6.07 -29.60 -21.77
N PRO A 259 6.64 -30.82 -21.67
CA PRO A 259 6.04 -31.91 -20.89
C PRO A 259 5.75 -31.54 -19.42
N VAL A 260 6.52 -30.60 -18.86
CA VAL A 260 6.42 -30.15 -17.47
C VAL A 260 5.33 -29.08 -17.27
N HIS A 261 4.74 -28.57 -18.36
CA HIS A 261 3.65 -27.58 -18.27
C HIS A 261 2.40 -28.12 -17.59
N ALA A 262 2.08 -29.41 -17.81
CA ALA A 262 0.98 -30.08 -17.13
C ALA A 262 1.20 -30.15 -15.60
N ASP A 263 2.45 -30.25 -15.16
CA ASP A 263 2.79 -30.27 -13.73
C ASP A 263 2.61 -28.89 -13.09
N TRP A 264 2.99 -27.83 -13.81
CA TRP A 264 2.77 -26.45 -13.38
C TRP A 264 1.28 -26.11 -13.22
N GLU A 265 0.46 -26.44 -14.23
CA GLU A 265 -0.99 -26.21 -14.18
C GLU A 265 -1.67 -27.02 -13.06
N ARG A 266 -1.20 -28.25 -12.82
CA ARG A 266 -1.69 -29.07 -11.69
C ARG A 266 -1.37 -28.41 -10.35
N ALA A 267 -0.13 -27.97 -10.14
CA ALA A 267 0.29 -27.31 -8.90
C ALA A 267 -0.45 -25.99 -8.67
N LYS A 268 -0.70 -25.22 -9.73
CA LYS A 268 -1.57 -24.03 -9.69
C LYS A 268 -2.98 -24.38 -9.26
N ALA A 269 -3.59 -25.38 -9.87
CA ALA A 269 -4.95 -25.80 -9.53
C ALA A 269 -5.06 -26.34 -8.10
N GLU A 270 -4.05 -27.07 -7.60
CA GLU A 270 -3.98 -27.54 -6.21
C GLU A 270 -3.86 -26.37 -5.23
N THR A 271 -3.01 -25.40 -5.54
CA THR A 271 -2.80 -24.19 -4.74
C THR A 271 -4.10 -23.38 -4.63
N LEU A 272 -4.84 -23.22 -5.72
CA LEU A 272 -6.14 -22.52 -5.71
C LEU A 272 -7.18 -23.26 -4.87
N ARG A 273 -7.32 -24.59 -5.05
CA ARG A 273 -8.25 -25.41 -4.24
C ARG A 273 -7.91 -25.35 -2.76
N PHE A 274 -6.62 -25.38 -2.43
CA PHE A 274 -6.15 -25.23 -1.05
C PHE A 274 -6.55 -23.87 -0.47
N GLY A 275 -6.28 -22.78 -1.21
CA GLY A 275 -6.62 -21.43 -0.80
C GLY A 275 -8.13 -21.23 -0.59
N GLU A 276 -8.96 -21.71 -1.50
CA GLU A 276 -10.42 -21.64 -1.39
C GLU A 276 -10.94 -22.45 -0.19
N SER A 277 -10.43 -23.67 0.01
CA SER A 277 -10.79 -24.51 1.15
C SER A 277 -10.41 -23.84 2.48
N LEU A 278 -9.21 -23.27 2.55
CA LEU A 278 -8.72 -22.60 3.75
C LEU A 278 -9.51 -21.31 4.04
N ALA A 279 -9.81 -20.51 3.01
CA ALA A 279 -10.66 -19.32 3.15
C ALA A 279 -12.07 -19.69 3.66
N SER A 280 -12.68 -20.73 3.11
CA SER A 280 -14.01 -21.19 3.52
C SER A 280 -14.03 -21.73 4.95
N GLU A 281 -12.99 -22.46 5.37
CA GLU A 281 -12.91 -23.02 6.72
C GLU A 281 -12.81 -21.95 7.81
N PHE A 282 -12.07 -20.87 7.52
CA PHE A 282 -11.76 -19.84 8.50
C PHE A 282 -12.73 -18.65 8.47
N THR A 283 -13.64 -18.63 7.51
CA THR A 283 -14.77 -17.70 7.49
C THR A 283 -15.73 -18.02 8.65
N LYS A 284 -15.89 -17.09 9.58
CA LYS A 284 -16.81 -17.19 10.74
C LYS A 284 -17.76 -15.99 10.77
N GLU A 285 -18.86 -16.10 11.52
CA GLU A 285 -19.80 -14.99 11.76
C GLU A 285 -19.06 -13.74 12.26
N GLY A 286 -18.78 -12.80 11.36
CA GLY A 286 -18.09 -11.54 11.65
C GLY A 286 -16.67 -11.39 11.08
N ALA A 287 -16.11 -12.41 10.39
CA ALA A 287 -14.86 -12.26 9.66
C ALA A 287 -14.82 -13.23 8.45
N GLU A 288 -14.91 -12.67 7.25
CA GLU A 288 -14.87 -13.40 5.97
C GLU A 288 -13.45 -13.32 5.40
N LEU A 289 -12.81 -14.48 5.23
CA LEU A 289 -11.54 -14.59 4.51
C LEU A 289 -11.84 -14.91 3.05
N GLU A 290 -11.14 -14.24 2.14
CA GLU A 290 -11.21 -14.52 0.71
C GLU A 290 -9.81 -14.86 0.20
N LEU A 291 -9.74 -15.77 -0.78
CA LEU A 291 -8.51 -15.99 -1.54
C LEU A 291 -8.25 -14.74 -2.40
N GLU A 292 -7.21 -13.98 -2.07
CA GLU A 292 -6.85 -12.76 -2.80
C GLU A 292 -5.94 -13.08 -4.00
N THR A 293 -4.97 -13.97 -3.79
CA THR A 293 -3.93 -14.26 -4.78
C THR A 293 -3.28 -15.61 -4.54
N ALA A 294 -2.84 -16.26 -5.61
CA ALA A 294 -1.92 -17.38 -5.56
C ALA A 294 -0.58 -17.00 -6.19
N LEU A 295 0.50 -17.34 -5.51
CA LEU A 295 1.88 -17.07 -5.91
C LEU A 295 2.58 -18.40 -6.20
N SER A 296 3.24 -18.55 -7.34
CA SER A 296 4.11 -19.72 -7.55
C SER A 296 5.45 -19.58 -6.83
N ALA A 297 5.93 -18.34 -6.68
CA ALA A 297 7.11 -17.98 -5.90
C ALA A 297 6.78 -16.79 -4.99
N PHE A 298 7.25 -16.84 -3.74
CA PHE A 298 7.20 -15.75 -2.79
C PHE A 298 8.58 -15.56 -2.16
N PHE A 299 9.09 -14.33 -2.15
CA PHE A 299 10.35 -14.01 -1.49
C PHE A 299 10.18 -12.85 -0.51
N SER A 300 10.74 -13.03 0.67
CA SER A 300 10.91 -12.00 1.70
C SER A 300 12.35 -12.00 2.17
N HIS A 301 12.93 -10.82 2.36
CA HIS A 301 14.26 -10.67 2.96
C HIS A 301 14.18 -10.47 4.49
N GLY A 302 13.07 -10.87 5.12
CA GLY A 302 12.85 -10.79 6.56
C GLY A 302 12.43 -9.40 7.09
N ALA A 303 12.28 -8.38 6.23
CA ALA A 303 11.80 -7.07 6.68
C ALA A 303 10.28 -6.92 6.57
N LYS A 304 9.70 -6.29 7.59
CA LYS A 304 8.27 -5.95 7.59
C LYS A 304 7.87 -5.15 6.36
N LYS A 305 6.74 -5.55 5.77
CA LYS A 305 6.07 -4.90 4.64
C LYS A 305 6.91 -4.87 3.35
N ARG A 306 7.87 -5.78 3.23
CA ARG A 306 8.74 -5.92 2.06
C ARG A 306 8.78 -7.35 1.58
N TYR A 307 8.12 -7.59 0.46
CA TYR A 307 8.06 -8.90 -0.17
C TYR A 307 7.82 -8.76 -1.67
N VAL A 308 8.18 -9.81 -2.38
CA VAL A 308 7.96 -9.95 -3.81
C VAL A 308 7.37 -11.33 -4.10
N GLY A 309 6.56 -11.44 -5.15
CA GLY A 309 6.02 -12.73 -5.54
C GLY A 309 5.63 -12.79 -7.01
N ARG A 310 5.63 -13.99 -7.56
CA ARG A 310 5.14 -14.28 -8.90
C ARG A 310 3.68 -14.71 -8.82
N VAL A 311 2.78 -13.80 -9.15
CA VAL A 311 1.34 -14.04 -9.14
C VAL A 311 0.98 -14.95 -10.30
N VAL A 312 0.21 -16.00 -10.02
CA VAL A 312 -0.35 -16.90 -11.04
C VAL A 312 -1.88 -16.82 -11.13
N TRP A 313 -2.50 -16.18 -10.15
CA TRP A 313 -3.93 -15.88 -10.09
C TRP A 313 -4.17 -14.65 -9.20
N PRO A 314 -5.09 -13.73 -9.56
CA PRO A 314 -6.03 -13.81 -10.69
C PRO A 314 -5.44 -13.42 -12.04
N ARG A 315 -4.28 -12.77 -12.07
CA ARG A 315 -3.57 -12.38 -13.29
C ARG A 315 -2.07 -12.58 -13.10
N GLU A 316 -1.42 -13.09 -14.13
CA GLU A 316 0.02 -13.33 -14.09
C GLU A 316 0.77 -11.99 -14.09
N GLU A 317 1.44 -11.68 -12.98
CA GLU A 317 2.25 -10.47 -12.81
C GLU A 317 3.28 -10.63 -11.67
N MET A 318 4.30 -9.76 -11.65
CA MET A 318 5.16 -9.65 -10.48
C MET A 318 4.55 -8.70 -9.44
N LEU A 319 4.28 -9.23 -8.26
CA LEU A 319 3.85 -8.50 -7.10
C LEU A 319 5.08 -7.95 -6.35
N ILE A 320 5.26 -6.64 -6.30
CA ILE A 320 6.32 -5.98 -5.50
C ILE A 320 5.67 -5.10 -4.42
N ARG A 321 6.05 -5.28 -3.15
CA ARG A 321 5.53 -4.51 -2.02
C ARG A 321 6.67 -3.94 -1.15
N GLY A 322 6.61 -2.65 -0.84
CA GLY A 322 7.52 -1.98 0.10
C GLY A 322 8.90 -1.57 -0.43
N TYR A 323 9.21 -1.83 -1.70
CA TYR A 323 10.50 -1.51 -2.32
C TYR A 323 10.51 -0.24 -3.18
N GLU A 324 11.72 0.21 -3.50
CA GLU A 324 12.04 1.41 -4.26
C GLU A 324 11.47 1.46 -5.69
N VAL A 325 11.12 0.33 -6.29
CA VAL A 325 10.60 0.22 -7.67
C VAL A 325 9.41 1.16 -7.93
N ARG A 326 8.56 1.38 -6.91
CA ARG A 326 7.36 2.22 -7.02
C ARG A 326 7.50 3.59 -6.35
N ARG A 327 8.70 3.93 -5.85
CA ARG A 327 8.94 5.20 -5.18
C ARG A 327 9.26 6.28 -6.19
N THR A 328 8.66 7.45 -5.99
CA THR A 328 8.90 8.59 -6.89
C THR A 328 10.32 9.12 -6.81
N ASP A 329 11.02 8.94 -5.69
CA ASP A 329 12.40 9.42 -5.46
C ASP A 329 13.49 8.42 -5.87
N SER A 330 13.14 7.39 -6.62
CA SER A 330 14.06 6.44 -7.28
C SER A 330 14.50 6.95 -8.65
N PHE A 331 15.49 6.29 -9.25
CA PHE A 331 15.95 6.54 -10.62
C PHE A 331 15.80 5.27 -11.47
N ALA A 332 15.82 5.42 -12.80
CA ALA A 332 15.44 4.36 -13.74
C ALA A 332 16.35 3.13 -13.61
N LEU A 333 17.67 3.32 -13.52
CA LEU A 333 18.63 2.23 -13.32
C LEU A 333 18.31 1.42 -12.07
N LEU A 334 18.12 2.07 -10.92
CA LEU A 334 17.78 1.37 -9.67
C LEU A 334 16.50 0.55 -9.80
N THR A 335 15.48 1.12 -10.44
CA THR A 335 14.19 0.47 -10.64
C THR A 335 14.33 -0.76 -11.52
N ARG A 336 15.01 -0.62 -12.68
CA ARG A 336 15.26 -1.70 -13.64
C ARG A 336 16.09 -2.82 -13.01
N THR A 337 17.23 -2.49 -12.42
CA THR A 337 18.13 -3.44 -11.75
C THR A 337 17.42 -4.17 -10.61
N MET A 338 16.61 -3.48 -9.81
CA MET A 338 15.85 -4.11 -8.73
C MET A 338 14.76 -5.06 -9.24
N THR A 339 14.04 -4.70 -10.31
CA THR A 339 13.05 -5.58 -10.93
C THR A 339 13.71 -6.83 -11.53
N GLU A 340 14.83 -6.67 -12.23
CA GLU A 340 15.59 -7.79 -12.80
C GLU A 340 16.17 -8.71 -11.71
N MET A 341 16.70 -8.12 -10.63
CA MET A 341 17.12 -8.87 -9.43
C MET A 341 15.97 -9.71 -8.87
N PHE A 342 14.75 -9.16 -8.79
CA PHE A 342 13.61 -9.91 -8.29
C PHE A 342 13.18 -11.05 -9.21
N GLU A 343 13.22 -10.88 -10.53
CA GLU A 343 12.97 -12.01 -11.45
C GLU A 343 14.00 -13.13 -11.19
N MET A 344 15.29 -12.79 -11.16
CA MET A 344 16.36 -13.77 -10.89
C MET A 344 16.17 -14.49 -9.55
N ILE A 345 15.82 -13.77 -8.48
CA ILE A 345 15.56 -14.37 -7.16
C ILE A 345 14.34 -15.29 -7.22
N LEU A 346 13.26 -14.89 -7.88
CA LEU A 346 12.05 -15.72 -8.02
C LEU A 346 12.28 -16.95 -8.91
N ASP A 347 13.28 -16.91 -9.78
CA ASP A 347 13.74 -18.02 -10.60
C ASP A 347 14.73 -18.96 -9.88
N GLY A 348 15.17 -18.62 -8.65
CA GLY A 348 16.16 -19.37 -7.89
C GLY A 348 17.61 -19.11 -8.34
N GLU A 349 17.87 -17.96 -8.95
CA GLU A 349 19.18 -17.53 -9.46
C GLU A 349 19.81 -16.44 -8.57
N GLU A 350 19.86 -16.66 -7.25
CA GLU A 350 20.25 -15.62 -6.29
C GLU A 350 21.69 -15.12 -6.49
N TRP A 351 22.60 -16.02 -6.84
CA TRP A 351 24.00 -15.67 -7.14
C TRP A 351 24.14 -14.85 -8.41
N ALA A 352 23.34 -15.13 -9.44
CA ALA A 352 23.32 -14.33 -10.67
C ALA A 352 22.82 -12.91 -10.38
N ALA A 353 21.80 -12.78 -9.51
CA ALA A 353 21.28 -11.49 -9.07
C ALA A 353 22.34 -10.65 -8.34
N VAL A 354 23.16 -11.28 -7.49
CA VAL A 354 24.28 -10.63 -6.79
C VAL A 354 25.36 -10.16 -7.78
N GLU A 355 25.78 -11.02 -8.72
CA GLU A 355 26.83 -10.65 -9.69
C GLU A 355 26.37 -9.54 -10.64
N MET A 356 25.12 -9.59 -11.12
CA MET A 356 24.52 -8.52 -11.91
C MET A 356 24.54 -7.19 -11.14
N THR A 357 24.21 -7.22 -9.85
CA THR A 357 24.23 -6.03 -8.98
C THR A 357 25.63 -5.44 -8.84
N LYS A 358 26.65 -6.28 -8.63
CA LYS A 358 28.05 -5.85 -8.56
C LYS A 358 28.49 -5.20 -9.87
N SER A 359 28.17 -5.83 -11.01
CA SER A 359 28.50 -5.30 -12.33
C SER A 359 27.89 -3.91 -12.55
N VAL A 360 26.61 -3.72 -12.23
CA VAL A 360 25.92 -2.43 -12.37
C VAL A 360 26.55 -1.37 -11.47
N ILE A 361 26.91 -1.72 -10.22
CA ILE A 361 27.59 -0.80 -9.30
C ILE A 361 28.95 -0.37 -9.86
N ASP A 362 29.71 -1.30 -10.42
CA ASP A 362 31.02 -1.02 -11.00
C ASP A 362 30.93 -0.19 -12.30
N ASP A 363 29.89 -0.41 -13.12
CA ASP A 363 29.60 0.43 -14.29
C ASP A 363 29.27 1.87 -13.88
N VAL A 364 28.48 2.05 -12.81
CA VAL A 364 28.19 3.39 -12.27
C VAL A 364 29.46 4.06 -11.74
N LYS A 365 30.30 3.33 -10.98
CA LYS A 365 31.59 3.83 -10.47
C LYS A 365 32.51 4.26 -11.61
N ALA A 366 32.57 3.45 -12.67
CA ALA A 366 33.41 3.69 -13.84
C ALA A 366 32.82 4.72 -14.83
N ARG A 367 31.62 5.26 -14.54
CA ARG A 367 30.90 6.19 -15.42
C ARG A 367 30.56 5.63 -16.80
N ARG A 368 30.18 4.35 -16.86
CA ARG A 368 29.72 3.65 -18.07
C ARG A 368 28.21 3.65 -18.25
N VAL A 369 27.46 4.31 -17.36
CA VAL A 369 26.00 4.40 -17.43
C VAL A 369 25.57 5.79 -17.89
N ASP A 370 24.47 5.85 -18.65
CA ASP A 370 23.85 7.10 -19.08
C ASP A 370 23.34 7.89 -17.86
N ALA A 371 23.59 9.20 -17.84
CA ALA A 371 23.07 10.08 -16.79
C ALA A 371 21.53 10.13 -16.77
N ALA A 372 20.87 9.91 -17.92
CA ALA A 372 19.41 9.83 -18.03
C ALA A 372 18.84 8.73 -17.13
N ASP A 373 19.55 7.60 -17.02
CA ASP A 373 19.18 6.47 -16.18
C ASP A 373 19.34 6.74 -14.67
N LEU A 374 19.99 7.85 -14.31
CA LEU A 374 20.31 8.27 -12.93
C LEU A 374 19.51 9.51 -12.48
N VAL A 375 18.58 10.00 -13.30
CA VAL A 375 17.74 11.16 -12.98
C VAL A 375 16.80 10.83 -11.81
N ILE A 376 16.85 11.66 -10.77
CA ILE A 376 15.93 11.59 -9.63
C ILE A 376 14.85 12.64 -9.84
N SER A 377 13.58 12.25 -9.72
CA SER A 377 12.46 13.17 -9.96
C SER A 377 11.59 13.33 -8.72
N ARG A 378 11.34 14.58 -8.27
CA ARG A 378 10.44 14.81 -7.12
C ARG A 378 9.48 15.96 -7.39
N SER A 379 8.24 15.82 -6.93
CA SER A 379 7.28 16.92 -6.94
C SER A 379 7.77 18.06 -6.06
N CYS A 380 7.97 19.23 -6.68
CA CYS A 380 8.39 20.45 -6.00
C CYS A 380 7.19 21.39 -5.87
N LYS A 381 6.75 21.64 -4.65
CA LYS A 381 5.67 22.58 -4.34
C LYS A 381 6.23 23.99 -4.15
N GLY A 382 5.34 24.97 -4.14
CA GLY A 382 5.67 26.37 -3.87
C GLY A 382 4.40 27.21 -3.82
N THR A 383 4.49 28.43 -3.31
CA THR A 383 3.38 29.39 -3.39
C THR A 383 3.67 30.39 -4.49
N LEU A 384 2.83 30.40 -5.53
CA LEU A 384 2.91 31.42 -6.58
C LEU A 384 2.49 32.78 -6.01
N ARG A 385 3.34 33.79 -6.19
CA ARG A 385 3.06 35.17 -5.80
C ARG A 385 2.39 35.93 -6.95
N ARG A 386 1.78 37.07 -6.63
CA ARG A 386 1.09 37.92 -7.62
C ARG A 386 2.02 38.47 -8.71
N ASP A 387 3.32 38.59 -8.40
CA ASP A 387 4.36 39.04 -9.33
C ASP A 387 4.90 37.91 -10.22
N GLY A 388 4.32 36.70 -10.16
CA GLY A 388 4.76 35.53 -10.91
C GLY A 388 5.92 34.76 -10.30
N THR A 389 6.53 35.25 -9.21
CA THR A 389 7.61 34.55 -8.52
C THR A 389 7.09 33.43 -7.62
N VAL A 390 7.94 32.44 -7.32
CA VAL A 390 7.57 31.28 -6.50
C VAL A 390 8.27 31.34 -5.15
N ASP A 391 7.48 31.26 -4.08
CA ASP A 391 7.96 31.22 -2.70
C ASP A 391 7.95 29.79 -2.16
N PHE A 392 9.15 29.23 -1.98
CA PHE A 392 9.34 27.89 -1.43
C PHE A 392 9.29 27.84 0.11
N SER A 393 9.51 28.98 0.79
CA SER A 393 9.64 29.03 2.27
C SER A 393 8.30 28.81 3.00
N LYS A 394 7.17 29.05 2.33
CA LYS A 394 5.83 28.77 2.86
C LYS A 394 5.48 27.29 2.91
N VAL A 395 6.21 26.46 2.16
CA VAL A 395 5.94 25.02 2.04
C VAL A 395 7.02 24.17 2.69
N TYR A 396 8.27 24.67 2.71
CA TYR A 396 9.42 23.94 3.24
C TYR A 396 10.15 24.76 4.30
N ASP A 397 10.43 24.14 5.45
CA ASP A 397 11.17 24.78 6.54
C ASP A 397 12.63 25.10 6.15
N ASN A 398 13.27 24.21 5.39
CA ASN A 398 14.62 24.42 4.86
C ASN A 398 14.68 24.14 3.34
N PRO A 399 14.19 25.09 2.50
CA PRO A 399 14.13 24.89 1.06
C PRO A 399 15.53 24.75 0.44
N ASN A 400 16.54 25.43 0.99
CA ASN A 400 17.91 25.35 0.49
C ASN A 400 18.62 24.05 0.86
N GLY A 401 18.11 23.29 1.82
CA GLY A 401 18.60 21.94 2.13
C GLY A 401 18.14 20.89 1.12
N LEU A 402 17.05 21.14 0.40
CA LEU A 402 16.37 20.15 -0.43
C LEU A 402 16.89 20.15 -1.89
N PRO A 403 17.43 19.02 -2.40
CA PRO A 403 17.98 18.93 -3.75
C PRO A 403 17.02 19.36 -4.87
N TYR A 404 15.80 18.84 -4.87
CA TYR A 404 14.80 19.13 -5.90
C TYR A 404 14.31 20.58 -5.88
N VAL A 405 14.33 21.25 -4.71
CA VAL A 405 14.02 22.68 -4.60
C VAL A 405 15.15 23.52 -5.17
N ARG A 406 16.42 23.15 -4.90
CA ARG A 406 17.57 23.82 -5.52
C ARG A 406 17.60 23.64 -7.04
N ALA A 407 17.28 22.44 -7.54
CA ALA A 407 17.13 22.19 -8.97
C ALA A 407 15.98 23.03 -9.57
N ALA A 408 14.85 23.15 -8.86
CA ALA A 408 13.74 24.01 -9.29
C ALA A 408 14.14 25.50 -9.36
N LYS A 409 14.92 25.99 -8.38
CA LYS A 409 15.45 27.35 -8.39
C LYS A 409 16.36 27.60 -9.59
N LYS A 410 17.32 26.70 -9.85
CA LYS A 410 18.20 26.77 -11.03
C LYS A 410 17.42 26.76 -12.35
N ARG A 411 16.34 25.99 -12.43
CA ARG A 411 15.43 25.99 -13.59
C ARG A 411 14.76 27.37 -13.78
N ILE A 412 14.23 27.96 -12.71
CA ILE A 412 13.60 29.29 -12.74
C ILE A 412 14.62 30.38 -13.10
N GLU A 413 15.85 30.29 -12.58
CA GLU A 413 16.96 31.19 -12.90
C GLU A 413 17.36 31.15 -14.39
N ARG A 414 16.98 30.08 -15.10
CA ARG A 414 17.15 29.93 -16.56
C ARG A 414 15.90 30.31 -17.37
N ASP A 415 14.96 31.03 -16.75
CA ASP A 415 13.69 31.47 -17.35
C ASP A 415 12.83 30.32 -17.90
N LEU A 416 13.03 29.10 -17.39
CA LEU A 416 12.20 27.95 -17.76
C LEU A 416 10.91 27.90 -16.93
N PRO A 417 9.76 27.52 -17.52
CA PRO A 417 8.50 27.44 -16.80
C PRO A 417 8.56 26.51 -15.59
N PHE A 418 7.99 26.96 -14.49
CA PHE A 418 7.80 26.16 -13.28
C PHE A 418 6.36 26.30 -12.77
N THR A 419 5.72 25.17 -12.49
CA THR A 419 4.39 25.13 -11.89
C THR A 419 4.47 24.44 -10.53
N PRO A 420 3.99 25.06 -9.43
CA PRO A 420 3.95 24.42 -8.13
C PRO A 420 3.29 23.03 -8.16
N GLY A 421 4.02 22.02 -7.70
CA GLY A 421 3.61 20.62 -7.71
C GLY A 421 4.21 19.80 -8.85
N MET A 422 4.81 20.43 -9.87
CA MET A 422 5.45 19.72 -10.97
C MET A 422 6.60 18.84 -10.48
N LYS A 423 6.86 17.75 -11.21
CA LYS A 423 8.04 16.92 -10.98
C LYS A 423 9.28 17.64 -11.52
N VAL A 424 10.30 17.76 -10.67
CA VAL A 424 11.59 18.34 -11.01
C VAL A 424 12.61 17.21 -11.04
N GLY A 425 13.11 16.91 -12.25
CA GLY A 425 14.23 16.00 -12.46
C GLY A 425 15.55 16.66 -12.12
N TYR A 426 16.44 15.94 -11.46
CA TYR A 426 17.78 16.42 -11.13
C TYR A 426 18.79 15.28 -11.02
N VAL A 427 20.06 15.62 -11.18
CA VAL A 427 21.20 14.72 -10.99
C VAL A 427 22.08 15.26 -9.86
N VAL A 428 22.58 14.37 -9.02
CA VAL A 428 23.58 14.73 -7.99
C VAL A 428 24.97 14.74 -8.62
N THR A 429 25.61 15.90 -8.64
CA THR A 429 26.92 16.11 -9.28
C THR A 429 28.08 16.05 -8.31
N SER A 430 27.85 16.32 -7.01
CA SER A 430 28.83 16.11 -5.94
C SER A 430 28.16 15.95 -4.58
N ALA A 431 28.35 14.80 -3.95
CA ALA A 431 27.89 14.52 -2.59
C ALA A 431 28.93 14.85 -1.51
N LYS A 432 30.07 15.44 -1.89
CA LYS A 432 31.14 15.84 -0.94
C LYS A 432 30.80 17.10 -0.15
N ASN A 433 29.93 17.94 -0.70
CA ASN A 433 29.50 19.19 -0.10
C ASN A 433 28.23 18.99 0.74
N SER A 434 28.01 19.88 1.72
CA SER A 434 26.78 19.92 2.51
C SER A 434 26.15 21.32 2.43
N PRO A 435 24.97 21.47 1.80
CA PRO A 435 24.22 20.42 1.12
C PRO A 435 24.87 19.98 -0.21
N MET A 436 24.59 18.75 -0.67
CA MET A 436 25.16 18.18 -1.91
C MET A 436 24.89 19.05 -3.16
N ASP A 437 25.80 19.06 -4.12
CA ASP A 437 25.61 19.76 -5.38
C ASP A 437 24.68 18.96 -6.30
N VAL A 438 23.76 19.67 -6.94
CA VAL A 438 22.79 19.10 -7.87
C VAL A 438 22.58 20.02 -9.06
N GLU A 439 22.29 19.41 -10.21
CA GLU A 439 21.88 20.12 -11.43
C GLU A 439 20.49 19.65 -11.87
N PRO A 440 19.61 20.55 -12.35
CA PRO A 440 18.35 20.16 -12.96
C PRO A 440 18.62 19.33 -14.22
N TRP A 441 17.78 18.33 -14.46
CA TRP A 441 17.80 17.58 -15.72
C TRP A 441 17.00 18.35 -16.76
N LEU A 442 17.69 18.95 -17.73
CA LEU A 442 17.11 19.80 -18.78
C LEU A 442 17.40 19.30 -20.20
N VAL A 443 18.07 18.15 -20.32
CA VAL A 443 18.48 17.52 -21.60
C VAL A 443 17.27 17.31 -22.50
N ASP A 444 16.17 16.76 -21.96
CA ASP A 444 14.98 16.43 -22.75
C ASP A 444 14.20 17.67 -23.21
N GLU A 445 14.32 18.78 -22.48
CA GLU A 445 13.51 19.98 -22.71
C GLU A 445 14.20 20.98 -23.64
N ILE A 446 15.51 21.17 -23.48
CA ILE A 446 16.27 22.19 -24.21
C ILE A 446 17.55 21.66 -24.86
N GLY A 447 17.81 20.35 -24.80
CA GLY A 447 18.93 19.72 -25.52
C GLY A 447 20.31 20.04 -24.96
N GLU A 448 20.42 20.39 -23.68
CA GLU A 448 21.72 20.62 -23.03
C GLU A 448 22.53 19.33 -22.86
N ASP A 449 23.85 19.47 -22.71
CA ASP A 449 24.71 18.34 -22.35
C ASP A 449 24.30 17.75 -20.98
N PRO A 450 24.25 16.41 -20.85
CA PRO A 450 23.90 15.76 -19.59
C PRO A 450 24.84 16.16 -18.44
N PRO A 451 24.31 16.53 -17.25
CA PRO A 451 25.13 16.82 -16.09
C PRO A 451 26.02 15.64 -15.69
N ARG A 452 27.30 15.93 -15.41
CA ARG A 452 28.23 14.90 -14.94
C ARG A 452 27.90 14.47 -13.51
N TYR A 453 27.39 13.26 -13.36
CA TYR A 453 26.98 12.73 -12.06
C TYR A 453 28.14 12.35 -11.13
N ASP A 454 27.86 12.31 -9.82
CA ASP A 454 28.74 11.77 -8.79
C ASP A 454 28.65 10.23 -8.74
N PRO A 455 29.65 9.49 -9.25
CA PRO A 455 29.56 8.03 -9.34
C PRO A 455 29.47 7.35 -7.97
N ASP A 456 30.13 7.90 -6.95
CA ASP A 456 30.14 7.32 -5.61
C ASP A 456 28.78 7.48 -4.92
N TYR A 457 28.10 8.61 -5.16
CA TYR A 457 26.75 8.82 -4.64
C TYR A 457 25.77 7.77 -5.17
N TYR A 458 25.75 7.57 -6.49
CA TYR A 458 24.82 6.64 -7.15
C TYR A 458 25.18 5.18 -6.86
N ALA A 459 26.47 4.81 -6.86
CA ALA A 459 26.93 3.49 -6.46
C ALA A 459 26.51 3.15 -5.03
N ARG A 460 26.69 4.08 -4.07
CA ARG A 460 26.22 3.89 -2.68
C ARG A 460 24.71 3.77 -2.59
N ARG A 461 23.94 4.51 -3.39
CA ARG A 461 22.49 4.39 -3.42
C ARG A 461 22.04 3.02 -3.92
N LEU A 462 22.62 2.54 -5.03
CA LEU A 462 22.37 1.19 -5.54
C LEU A 462 22.73 0.14 -4.49
N ALA A 463 23.95 0.16 -3.97
CA ALA A 463 24.41 -0.78 -2.95
C ALA A 463 23.55 -0.76 -1.67
N THR A 464 23.00 0.40 -1.30
CA THR A 464 22.12 0.50 -0.11
C THR A 464 20.74 -0.10 -0.38
N ALA A 465 20.16 0.15 -1.55
CA ALA A 465 18.82 -0.33 -1.87
C ALA A 465 18.83 -1.83 -2.20
N LEU A 466 19.74 -2.25 -3.09
CA LEU A 466 19.90 -3.62 -3.53
C LEU A 466 20.54 -4.50 -2.45
N GLY A 467 21.48 -3.94 -1.68
CA GLY A 467 22.13 -4.64 -0.56
C GLY A 467 21.17 -5.11 0.52
N ARG A 468 20.04 -4.42 0.74
CA ARG A 468 19.01 -4.87 1.70
C ARG A 468 18.33 -6.17 1.28
N ILE A 469 18.31 -6.44 -0.02
CA ILE A 469 17.73 -7.65 -0.60
C ILE A 469 18.78 -8.75 -0.59
N THR A 470 19.98 -8.45 -1.10
CA THR A 470 21.06 -9.42 -1.23
C THR A 470 21.76 -9.77 0.09
N GLU A 471 21.51 -9.03 1.16
CA GLU A 471 21.96 -9.36 2.52
C GLU A 471 21.40 -10.71 2.98
N ALA A 472 20.20 -11.10 2.51
CA ALA A 472 19.65 -12.45 2.70
C ALA A 472 20.58 -13.56 2.16
N PHE A 473 21.46 -13.23 1.22
CA PHE A 473 22.44 -14.12 0.59
C PHE A 473 23.88 -13.81 1.03
N GLY A 474 24.05 -13.01 2.09
CA GLY A 474 25.36 -12.62 2.65
C GLY A 474 26.07 -11.51 1.89
N TRP A 475 25.36 -10.72 1.08
CA TRP A 475 25.92 -9.57 0.35
C TRP A 475 25.21 -8.28 0.74
N GLY A 476 25.73 -7.62 1.77
CA GLY A 476 25.24 -6.31 2.20
C GLY A 476 25.82 -5.16 1.40
N ARG A 477 25.52 -3.93 1.85
CA ARG A 477 26.01 -2.71 1.22
C ARG A 477 27.54 -2.68 1.12
N THR A 478 28.24 -3.14 2.15
CA THR A 478 29.70 -3.03 2.24
C THR A 478 30.37 -3.96 1.23
N GLU A 479 29.90 -5.20 1.15
CA GLU A 479 30.38 -6.25 0.26
C GLU A 479 30.12 -5.89 -1.21
N LEU A 480 28.94 -5.35 -1.51
CA LEU A 480 28.62 -4.84 -2.85
C LEU A 480 29.50 -3.64 -3.25
N MET A 481 29.85 -2.78 -2.29
CA MET A 481 30.72 -1.63 -2.57
C MET A 481 32.19 -2.03 -2.74
N SER A 482 32.69 -3.01 -1.98
CA SER A 482 34.07 -3.51 -2.06
C SER A 482 34.27 -4.51 -3.19
N GLY A 483 33.22 -5.20 -3.64
CA GLY A 483 33.27 -6.29 -4.61
C GLY A 483 33.74 -7.63 -4.01
N SER A 484 33.96 -7.71 -2.70
CA SER A 484 34.47 -8.89 -2.02
C SER A 484 33.78 -9.12 -0.67
N ARG A 485 33.43 -10.38 -0.36
CA ARG A 485 32.95 -10.80 0.96
C ARG A 485 34.13 -11.07 1.88
N GLN A 486 34.16 -10.45 3.05
CA GLN A 486 35.14 -10.77 4.10
C GLN A 486 34.65 -12.06 4.78
N GLN A 487 35.34 -13.19 4.57
CA GLN A 487 35.01 -14.43 5.28
C GLN A 487 35.24 -14.22 6.78
N THR A 488 34.22 -14.48 7.58
CA THR A 488 34.34 -14.51 9.03
C THR A 488 34.75 -15.91 9.49
N LEU A 489 35.37 -16.01 10.66
CA LEU A 489 35.78 -17.28 11.26
C LEU A 489 34.61 -18.26 11.50
N PHE A 490 33.37 -17.80 11.35
CA PHE A 490 32.13 -18.57 11.51
C PHE A 490 31.55 -19.09 10.18
N ASP A 491 32.16 -18.77 9.04
CA ASP A 491 31.78 -19.29 7.71
C ASP A 491 32.44 -20.65 7.38
N PHE A 492 33.11 -21.30 8.36
CA PHE A 492 33.79 -22.60 8.24
C PHE A 492 33.11 -23.72 9.03
#